data_AF-I7BH95-F1
#
_entry.id   AF-I7BH95-F1
#
_cell.length_a   1.000
_cell.length_b   1.000
_cell.length_c   1.000
_cell.angle_alpha   90.00
_cell.angle_beta   90.00
_cell.angle_gamma   90.00
#
_symmetry.space_group_name_H-M   'P 1'
#
loop_
_entity.id
_entity.type
_entity.pdbx_description
1 polymer ?
#
loop_
_entity_poly.entity_id
_entity_poly.type
_entity_poly.pdbx_seq_one_letter_code
_entity_poly.pdbx_strand_id
1 'polypeptide(L)'
;MEVNCAGCAGCCLDWRPLLESDPAAAAARDDAEGGTGSDADRGRKRLHVPVDRTDTEQGASREPLDDGATVVPLTRDEERAFLERGMAAALRPRFWRARDDEDGVEIDGHTLAAVAGRPVFVVGLRRPPKRVAPFGREEATWLPACVFLDPTTPQCRIHERELYPDECGAYPNRNLALEEETECERVEAAFGGERLLEATHDDPDGLLLGPRAIGAKLFCHPRPGDLTGLVDRAATGDLTRRDRAELIAVAAASSSGTLAISDHHYEWAKTRVLEAADDGSWVGPAIRDWHRHRRATGETEPSPAIADAIEVDRGHPRRRAGEPASDVKPLQSKCGVCACW
;
A
#
# COMPACT_ATOMS: atom_id res chain seq x y z
N MET A 1 0.94 3.31 -21.28
CA MET A 1 0.13 3.13 -20.07
C MET A 1 -0.23 4.52 -19.56
N GLU A 2 -1.49 4.92 -19.72
CA GLU A 2 -2.01 6.16 -19.14
C GLU A 2 -2.45 5.85 -17.71
N VAL A 3 -1.78 6.44 -16.73
CA VAL A 3 -2.22 6.36 -15.32
C VAL A 3 -3.47 7.23 -15.19
N ASN A 4 -4.65 6.62 -15.12
CA ASN A 4 -5.88 7.36 -14.85
C ASN A 4 -6.21 7.28 -13.36
N CYS A 5 -6.38 8.43 -12.71
CA CYS A 5 -6.64 8.46 -11.27
C CYS A 5 -8.07 8.06 -10.88
N ALA A 6 -9.01 8.06 -11.82
CA ALA A 6 -10.31 7.45 -11.62
C ALA A 6 -10.15 5.92 -11.56
N GLY A 7 -10.10 5.36 -10.34
CA GLY A 7 -9.78 3.95 -10.10
C GLY A 7 -8.28 3.66 -9.98
N CYS A 8 -7.48 4.66 -9.59
CA CYS A 8 -6.02 4.67 -9.69
C CYS A 8 -5.28 3.52 -9.00
N ALA A 9 -4.26 3.03 -9.70
CA ALA A 9 -3.18 2.18 -9.22
C ALA A 9 -1.95 2.95 -8.69
N GLY A 10 -2.07 4.24 -8.35
CA GLY A 10 -0.95 5.06 -7.88
C GLY A 10 -0.32 4.51 -6.61
N CYS A 11 -1.15 4.09 -5.66
CA CYS A 11 -0.72 3.36 -4.47
C CYS A 11 -0.39 1.88 -4.77
N CYS A 12 -0.67 1.35 -5.96
CA CYS A 12 -0.47 -0.07 -6.26
C CYS A 12 0.94 -0.41 -6.72
N LEU A 13 1.77 0.57 -7.06
CA LEU A 13 3.17 0.34 -7.47
C LEU A 13 4.13 0.99 -6.49
N ASP A 14 5.29 0.38 -6.32
CA ASP A 14 6.44 1.04 -5.70
C ASP A 14 7.27 1.69 -6.81
N TRP A 15 7.21 3.02 -6.85
CA TRP A 15 7.80 3.84 -7.92
C TRP A 15 9.26 4.21 -7.66
N ARG A 16 9.75 4.05 -6.42
CA ARG A 16 11.12 4.46 -6.04
C ARG A 16 12.21 3.86 -6.94
N PRO A 17 12.15 2.57 -7.37
CA PRO A 17 13.14 2.03 -8.29
C PRO A 17 13.23 2.78 -9.63
N LEU A 18 12.14 3.42 -10.07
CA LEU A 18 12.14 4.26 -11.27
C LEU A 18 12.60 5.69 -11.00
N LEU A 19 12.27 6.23 -9.83
CA LEU A 19 12.67 7.59 -9.42
C LEU A 19 14.19 7.68 -9.15
N GLU A 20 14.77 6.61 -8.60
CA GLU A 20 16.20 6.55 -8.26
C GLU A 20 17.09 6.25 -9.47
N SER A 21 16.52 5.71 -10.55
CA SER A 21 17.24 5.39 -11.78
C SER A 21 17.21 6.51 -12.83
N ASP A 22 16.50 7.62 -12.57
CA ASP A 22 16.44 8.75 -13.49
C ASP A 22 17.55 9.78 -13.18
N PRO A 23 18.50 10.03 -14.11
CA PRO A 23 19.55 11.03 -13.92
C PRO A 23 19.02 12.47 -13.76
N ALA A 24 17.80 12.78 -14.20
CA ALA A 24 17.18 14.10 -13.96
C ALA A 24 16.70 14.26 -12.50
N ALA A 25 16.23 13.18 -11.87
CA ALA A 25 15.87 13.17 -10.45
C ALA A 25 17.10 13.18 -9.54
N ALA A 26 18.20 12.57 -9.98
CA ALA A 26 19.50 12.66 -9.31
C ALA A 26 20.10 14.08 -9.36
N ALA A 27 20.02 14.76 -10.52
CA ALA A 27 20.51 16.13 -10.68
C ALA A 27 19.74 17.15 -9.83
N ALA A 28 18.43 16.95 -9.63
CA ALA A 28 17.61 17.79 -8.76
C ALA A 28 17.98 17.69 -7.26
N ARG A 29 18.64 16.60 -6.84
CA ARG A 29 19.17 16.46 -5.48
C ARG A 29 20.52 17.16 -5.32
N ASP A 30 21.40 17.06 -6.32
CA ASP A 30 22.72 17.72 -6.30
C ASP A 30 22.60 19.26 -6.33
N ASP A 31 21.61 19.82 -7.03
CA ASP A 31 21.35 21.26 -7.07
C ASP A 31 20.83 21.82 -5.72
N ALA A 32 20.26 20.97 -4.85
CA ALA A 32 19.81 21.37 -3.51
C ALA A 32 20.96 21.47 -2.51
N GLU A 33 22.07 20.76 -2.73
CA GLU A 33 23.25 20.75 -1.86
C GLU A 33 24.38 21.71 -2.32
N GLY A 34 24.31 22.29 -3.53
CA GLY A 34 25.43 22.97 -4.18
C GLY A 34 25.33 24.48 -4.48
N GLY A 35 24.36 25.22 -3.95
CA GLY A 35 24.06 26.58 -4.44
C GLY A 35 24.75 27.77 -3.73
N THR A 36 26.00 28.10 -4.08
CA THR A 36 26.60 29.43 -3.77
C THR A 36 26.31 30.46 -4.89
N GLY A 37 25.32 31.32 -4.69
CA GLY A 37 25.22 32.73 -5.14
C GLY A 37 25.18 33.11 -6.65
N SER A 38 24.12 33.79 -7.08
CA SER A 38 24.19 35.20 -7.56
C SER A 38 22.79 35.81 -7.82
N ASP A 39 22.61 37.03 -7.28
CA ASP A 39 21.43 37.89 -7.41
C ASP A 39 21.38 38.54 -8.82
N ALA A 40 20.67 37.96 -9.79
CA ALA A 40 20.24 38.69 -11.00
C ALA A 40 19.23 37.93 -11.89
N ASP A 41 18.17 37.30 -11.35
CA ASP A 41 16.98 37.00 -12.18
C ASP A 41 15.71 36.85 -11.33
N ARG A 42 15.24 37.97 -10.75
CA ARG A 42 13.98 38.03 -10.00
C ARG A 42 12.80 38.18 -10.98
N GLY A 43 12.32 37.07 -11.52
CA GLY A 43 11.07 37.08 -12.28
C GLY A 43 10.63 35.70 -12.75
N ARG A 44 9.76 35.04 -11.99
CA ARG A 44 9.09 33.75 -12.28
C ARG A 44 9.94 32.48 -12.15
N LYS A 45 10.32 32.15 -10.92
CA LYS A 45 10.50 30.75 -10.46
C LYS A 45 10.36 30.76 -8.94
N ARG A 46 9.12 30.78 -8.44
CA ARG A 46 8.85 30.28 -7.08
C ARG A 46 8.74 28.77 -7.19
N LEU A 47 9.87 28.11 -7.42
CA LEU A 47 10.01 26.74 -6.91
C LEU A 47 9.96 26.89 -5.40
N HIS A 48 9.05 26.16 -4.77
CA HIS A 48 8.97 26.05 -3.33
C HIS A 48 10.30 25.44 -2.85
N VAL A 49 11.19 26.29 -2.35
CA VAL A 49 12.32 25.87 -1.51
C VAL A 49 11.70 25.22 -0.27
N PRO A 50 12.21 24.08 0.22
CA PRO A 50 11.77 23.53 1.49
C PRO A 50 12.03 24.61 2.54
N VAL A 51 10.96 25.09 3.16
CA VAL A 51 11.10 25.98 4.31
C VAL A 51 11.91 25.20 5.34
N ASP A 52 13.03 25.80 5.72
CA ASP A 52 13.82 25.49 6.89
C ASP A 52 12.89 25.07 8.05
N ARG A 53 12.81 23.76 8.30
CA ARG A 53 12.02 23.17 9.39
C ARG A 53 12.80 23.34 10.69
N THR A 54 13.06 24.60 11.07
CA THR A 54 13.29 24.94 12.46
C THR A 54 11.94 24.91 13.16
N ASP A 55 11.83 24.00 14.14
CA ASP A 55 10.74 23.84 15.12
C ASP A 55 9.42 23.15 14.69
N THR A 56 9.49 21.86 14.31
CA THR A 56 8.43 20.88 14.62
C THR A 56 9.01 19.55 15.10
N GLU A 57 9.55 19.52 16.33
CA GLU A 57 9.83 18.26 17.05
C GLU A 57 8.56 17.46 17.39
N GLN A 58 7.37 17.95 17.02
CA GLN A 58 6.07 17.28 17.15
C GLN A 58 5.52 16.93 15.76
N GLY A 59 6.12 15.99 15.04
CA GLY A 59 5.50 15.61 13.75
C GLY A 59 6.24 14.72 12.77
N ALA A 60 7.48 14.29 13.00
CA ALA A 60 8.12 13.37 12.06
C ALA A 60 7.27 12.09 11.90
N SER A 61 6.96 11.74 10.65
CA SER A 61 6.26 10.49 10.34
C SER A 61 7.12 9.32 10.84
N ARG A 62 6.48 8.30 11.41
CA ARG A 62 7.24 7.13 11.91
C ARG A 62 7.85 6.39 10.72
N GLU A 63 9.12 6.03 10.83
CA GLU A 63 9.79 5.25 9.81
C GLU A 63 9.27 3.80 9.84
N PRO A 64 8.84 3.23 8.70
CA PRO A 64 8.53 1.81 8.65
C PRO A 64 9.75 0.94 8.94
N LEU A 65 9.54 -0.23 9.51
CA LEU A 65 10.62 -1.18 9.79
C LEU A 65 11.21 -1.81 8.51
N ASP A 66 10.37 -1.94 7.48
CA ASP A 66 10.72 -2.58 6.22
C ASP A 66 10.90 -1.57 5.09
N ASP A 67 11.68 -1.96 4.08
CA ASP A 67 12.04 -1.11 2.93
C ASP A 67 10.90 -0.80 1.96
N GLY A 68 9.65 -1.22 2.17
CA GLY A 68 8.54 -0.96 1.22
C GLY A 68 8.15 0.52 1.14
N ALA A 69 7.69 1.01 -0.02
CA ALA A 69 7.25 2.41 -0.12
C ALA A 69 5.99 2.66 0.70
N THR A 70 4.89 2.02 0.28
CA THR A 70 3.56 2.28 0.81
C THR A 70 2.87 0.96 1.18
N VAL A 71 2.07 0.99 2.23
CA VAL A 71 1.14 -0.09 2.58
C VAL A 71 -0.27 0.47 2.47
N VAL A 72 -1.19 -0.29 1.87
CA VAL A 72 -2.62 0.02 1.96
C VAL A 72 -3.12 -0.67 3.22
N PRO A 73 -3.31 0.03 4.35
CA PRO A 73 -3.78 -0.59 5.57
C PRO A 73 -5.23 -1.05 5.40
N LEU A 74 -5.47 -2.31 5.76
CA LEU A 74 -6.80 -2.90 5.80
C LEU A 74 -7.38 -2.77 7.21
N THR A 75 -8.69 -2.70 7.28
CA THR A 75 -9.43 -2.87 8.52
C THR A 75 -9.50 -4.35 8.88
N ARG A 76 -9.73 -4.63 10.16
CA ARG A 76 -9.96 -5.98 10.69
C ARG A 76 -11.03 -6.73 9.91
N ASP A 77 -12.11 -6.05 9.54
CA ASP A 77 -13.26 -6.70 8.90
C ASP A 77 -12.95 -7.02 7.42
N GLU A 78 -12.20 -6.16 6.73
CA GLU A 78 -11.65 -6.48 5.41
C GLU A 78 -10.68 -7.66 5.47
N GLU A 79 -9.78 -7.69 6.47
CA GLU A 79 -8.87 -8.82 6.67
C GLU A 79 -9.63 -10.14 6.86
N ARG A 80 -10.69 -10.13 7.68
CA ARG A 80 -11.57 -11.29 7.87
C ARG A 80 -12.22 -11.73 6.56
N ALA A 81 -12.70 -10.79 5.75
CA ALA A 81 -13.26 -11.09 4.44
C ALA A 81 -12.22 -11.76 3.50
N PHE A 82 -10.96 -11.29 3.52
CA PHE A 82 -9.87 -11.97 2.78
C PHE A 82 -9.63 -13.40 3.30
N LEU A 83 -9.65 -13.62 4.62
CA LEU A 83 -9.47 -14.95 5.22
C LEU A 83 -10.63 -15.91 4.89
N GLU A 84 -11.87 -15.41 4.89
CA GLU A 84 -13.06 -16.17 4.51
C GLU A 84 -13.01 -16.65 3.07
N ARG A 85 -12.41 -15.85 2.18
CA ARG A 85 -12.22 -16.16 0.76
C ARG A 85 -10.93 -16.94 0.47
N GLY A 86 -10.21 -17.42 1.49
CA GLY A 86 -8.97 -18.17 1.32
C GLY A 86 -7.79 -17.35 0.80
N MET A 87 -7.89 -16.02 0.83
CA MET A 87 -6.92 -15.08 0.26
C MET A 87 -5.89 -14.57 1.27
N ALA A 88 -5.63 -15.32 2.34
CA ALA A 88 -4.65 -14.97 3.37
C ALA A 88 -3.25 -14.64 2.80
N ALA A 89 -2.87 -15.25 1.68
CA ALA A 89 -1.61 -14.99 1.01
C ALA A 89 -1.47 -13.55 0.44
N ALA A 90 -2.57 -12.81 0.31
CA ALA A 90 -2.59 -11.40 -0.10
C ALA A 90 -2.15 -10.45 1.02
N LEU A 91 -2.20 -10.88 2.28
CA LEU A 91 -2.03 -10.03 3.46
C LEU A 91 -0.56 -9.92 3.89
N ARG A 92 -0.14 -8.70 4.29
CA ARG A 92 1.20 -8.36 4.77
C ARG A 92 1.12 -7.55 6.06
N PRO A 93 1.62 -8.06 7.19
CA PRO A 93 1.89 -7.25 8.36
C PRO A 93 3.05 -6.28 8.14
N ARG A 94 2.99 -5.09 8.73
CA ARG A 94 4.06 -4.07 8.69
C ARG A 94 4.20 -3.38 10.05
N PHE A 95 5.44 -3.20 10.49
CA PHE A 95 5.80 -2.51 11.74
C PHE A 95 6.41 -1.14 11.45
N TRP A 96 6.52 -0.32 12.49
CA TRP A 96 7.19 0.98 12.48
C TRP A 96 8.18 1.09 13.62
N ARG A 97 9.25 1.84 13.39
CA ARG A 97 10.20 2.24 14.42
C ARG A 97 9.55 3.22 15.38
N ALA A 98 9.93 3.14 16.64
CA ALA A 98 9.57 4.14 17.63
C ALA A 98 10.25 5.48 17.28
N ARG A 99 9.69 6.59 17.79
CA ARG A 99 10.32 7.91 17.64
C ARG A 99 11.47 8.09 18.63
N ASP A 100 11.30 7.49 19.81
CA ASP A 100 12.21 7.51 20.93
C ASP A 100 11.98 6.23 21.77
N ASP A 101 12.81 6.06 22.81
CA ASP A 101 12.78 4.90 23.70
C ASP A 101 11.52 4.86 24.59
N GLU A 102 10.85 5.99 24.83
CA GLU A 102 9.67 6.07 25.70
C GLU A 102 8.41 5.53 25.00
N ASP A 103 8.34 5.69 23.68
CA ASP A 103 7.28 5.19 22.79
C ASP A 103 7.57 3.78 22.21
N GLY A 104 8.63 3.13 22.69
CA GLY A 104 9.25 1.97 22.07
C GLY A 104 9.23 0.66 22.87
N VAL A 105 9.30 -0.46 22.16
CA VAL A 105 9.61 -1.79 22.72
C VAL A 105 10.74 -2.41 21.90
N GLU A 106 11.84 -2.74 22.57
CA GLU A 106 13.00 -3.40 21.96
C GLU A 106 12.76 -4.89 21.71
N ILE A 107 12.85 -5.30 20.45
CA ILE A 107 12.76 -6.71 20.02
C ILE A 107 13.75 -6.94 18.87
N ASP A 108 14.54 -8.00 18.95
CA ASP A 108 15.54 -8.35 17.93
C ASP A 108 16.55 -7.23 17.59
N GLY A 109 16.79 -6.28 18.51
CA GLY A 109 17.65 -5.12 18.27
C GLY A 109 16.97 -3.99 17.48
N HIS A 110 15.63 -4.02 17.38
CA HIS A 110 14.81 -2.97 16.80
C HIS A 110 13.87 -2.37 17.86
N THR A 111 13.89 -1.04 17.99
CA THR A 111 12.92 -0.27 18.77
C THR A 111 11.61 -0.14 18.00
N LEU A 112 10.61 -0.95 18.32
CA LEU A 112 9.30 -0.91 17.66
C LEU A 112 8.38 0.09 18.35
N ALA A 113 7.64 0.87 17.56
CA ALA A 113 6.56 1.71 18.09
C ALA A 113 5.57 0.83 18.87
N ALA A 114 5.12 1.34 20.02
CA ALA A 114 4.26 0.58 20.91
C ALA A 114 3.12 1.44 21.48
N VAL A 115 2.03 0.76 21.84
CA VAL A 115 0.93 1.35 22.63
C VAL A 115 0.78 0.52 23.89
N ALA A 116 0.95 1.14 25.05
CA ALA A 116 0.93 0.46 26.36
C ALA A 116 1.86 -0.77 26.41
N GLY A 117 3.10 -0.60 25.91
CA GLY A 117 4.11 -1.68 25.87
C GLY A 117 3.83 -2.79 24.88
N ARG A 118 2.87 -2.60 23.95
CA ARG A 118 2.51 -3.59 22.92
C ARG A 118 2.93 -3.09 21.54
N PRO A 119 3.82 -3.82 20.84
CA PRO A 119 4.28 -3.46 19.50
C PRO A 119 3.11 -3.26 18.55
N VAL A 120 3.13 -2.13 17.83
CA VAL A 120 2.08 -1.78 16.88
C VAL A 120 2.43 -2.20 15.46
N PHE A 121 1.41 -2.64 14.73
CA PHE A 121 1.52 -3.00 13.32
C PHE A 121 0.20 -2.75 12.60
N VAL A 122 0.25 -2.72 11.28
CA VAL A 122 -0.95 -2.81 10.43
C VAL A 122 -0.84 -4.05 9.57
N VAL A 123 -1.96 -4.50 9.02
CA VAL A 123 -1.98 -5.46 7.93
C VAL A 123 -2.43 -4.74 6.67
N GLY A 124 -1.74 -4.99 5.56
CA GLY A 124 -2.10 -4.44 4.26
C GLY A 124 -1.94 -5.45 3.14
N LEU A 125 -2.03 -4.97 1.90
CA LEU A 125 -1.86 -5.81 0.72
C LEU A 125 -0.38 -6.02 0.36
N ARG A 126 -0.04 -7.26 -0.01
CA ARG A 126 1.28 -7.64 -0.52
C ARG A 126 1.54 -7.05 -1.89
N ARG A 127 2.82 -6.74 -2.12
CA ARG A 127 3.34 -6.26 -3.40
C ARG A 127 4.38 -7.23 -3.98
N PRO A 128 3.98 -8.36 -4.60
CA PRO A 128 4.93 -9.20 -5.32
C PRO A 128 5.61 -8.41 -6.45
N PRO A 129 6.80 -8.85 -6.92
CA PRO A 129 7.40 -8.27 -8.10
C PRO A 129 6.56 -8.63 -9.33
N LYS A 130 6.13 -7.63 -10.10
CA LYS A 130 5.46 -7.83 -11.39
C LYS A 130 6.18 -7.07 -12.48
N ARG A 131 6.08 -7.58 -13.71
CA ARG A 131 6.58 -6.92 -14.92
C ARG A 131 5.60 -5.88 -15.39
N VAL A 132 5.94 -4.60 -15.29
CA VAL A 132 5.04 -3.48 -15.63
C VAL A 132 5.77 -2.43 -16.47
N ALA A 133 5.04 -1.77 -17.37
CA ALA A 133 5.57 -0.74 -18.28
C ALA A 133 4.88 0.63 -18.12
N PRO A 134 5.06 1.31 -16.98
CA PRO A 134 4.31 2.54 -16.67
C PRO A 134 4.63 3.70 -17.60
N PHE A 135 3.74 4.69 -17.66
CA PHE A 135 3.91 5.94 -18.42
C PHE A 135 4.24 5.79 -19.92
N GLY A 136 3.80 4.69 -20.54
CA GLY A 136 4.05 4.48 -21.97
C GLY A 136 5.48 4.08 -22.29
N ARG A 137 6.26 3.66 -21.28
CA ARG A 137 7.55 3.01 -21.51
C ARG A 137 7.37 1.77 -22.39
N GLU A 138 8.28 1.61 -23.35
CA GLU A 138 8.26 0.46 -24.27
C GLU A 138 8.71 -0.83 -23.56
N GLU A 139 9.62 -0.70 -22.60
CA GLU A 139 10.18 -1.82 -21.85
C GLU A 139 9.53 -1.96 -20.47
N ALA A 140 9.07 -3.18 -20.17
CA ALA A 140 8.54 -3.54 -18.87
C ALA A 140 9.66 -3.87 -17.89
N THR A 141 9.61 -3.30 -16.68
CA THR A 141 10.56 -3.58 -15.60
C THR A 141 9.91 -4.31 -14.44
N TRP A 142 10.73 -4.93 -13.59
CA TRP A 142 10.28 -5.58 -12.37
C TRP A 142 10.05 -4.55 -11.26
N LEU A 143 8.79 -4.29 -10.90
CA LEU A 143 8.44 -3.43 -9.77
C LEU A 143 7.62 -4.19 -8.72
N PRO A 144 7.78 -3.87 -7.42
CA PRO A 144 6.82 -4.27 -6.42
C PRO A 144 5.44 -3.69 -6.76
N ALA A 145 4.47 -4.58 -7.01
CA ALA A 145 3.13 -4.22 -7.45
C ALA A 145 2.09 -4.93 -6.60
N CYS A 146 1.02 -4.24 -6.23
CA CYS A 146 -0.13 -4.78 -5.52
C CYS A 146 -0.55 -6.10 -6.16
N VAL A 147 -0.82 -7.09 -5.32
CA VAL A 147 -1.17 -8.43 -5.76
C VAL A 147 -2.36 -8.47 -6.74
N PHE A 148 -3.29 -7.50 -6.66
CA PHE A 148 -4.44 -7.39 -7.54
C PHE A 148 -4.27 -6.44 -8.74
N LEU A 149 -3.10 -5.80 -8.88
CA LEU A 149 -2.79 -4.97 -10.04
C LEU A 149 -2.67 -5.84 -11.27
N ASP A 150 -3.39 -5.49 -12.33
CA ASP A 150 -3.13 -6.01 -13.66
C ASP A 150 -1.88 -5.36 -14.26
N PRO A 151 -0.79 -6.10 -14.49
CA PRO A 151 0.43 -5.51 -15.05
C PRO A 151 0.29 -5.07 -16.52
N THR A 152 -0.76 -5.51 -17.22
CA THR A 152 -1.00 -5.19 -18.63
C THR A 152 -1.92 -3.98 -18.82
N THR A 153 -2.89 -3.77 -17.92
CA THR A 153 -3.93 -2.72 -18.04
C THR A 153 -3.84 -1.60 -16.99
N PRO A 154 -2.78 -1.57 -16.17
CA PRO A 154 -2.71 -0.86 -14.89
C PRO A 154 -3.95 -0.74 -14.00
N GLN A 155 -4.92 -1.65 -14.11
CA GLN A 155 -6.16 -1.57 -13.34
C GLN A 155 -6.16 -2.54 -12.15
N CYS A 156 -6.78 -2.12 -11.05
CA CYS A 156 -7.09 -3.02 -9.96
C CYS A 156 -8.18 -3.99 -10.40
N ARG A 157 -7.89 -5.29 -10.44
CA ARG A 157 -8.86 -6.26 -10.95
C ARG A 157 -9.99 -6.60 -9.99
N ILE A 158 -9.91 -6.11 -8.75
CA ILE A 158 -10.97 -6.24 -7.74
C ILE A 158 -11.73 -4.93 -7.51
N HIS A 159 -11.50 -3.86 -8.28
CA HIS A 159 -12.08 -2.51 -8.09
C HIS A 159 -13.61 -2.48 -7.86
N GLU A 160 -14.36 -3.33 -8.56
CA GLU A 160 -15.83 -3.41 -8.48
C GLU A 160 -16.31 -4.64 -7.71
N ARG A 161 -15.44 -5.19 -6.85
CA ARG A 161 -15.73 -6.39 -6.08
C ARG A 161 -15.87 -6.02 -4.61
N GLU A 162 -16.61 -6.85 -3.90
CA GLU A 162 -16.81 -6.74 -2.45
C GLU A 162 -15.51 -6.73 -1.64
N LEU A 163 -14.42 -7.32 -2.17
CA LEU A 163 -13.10 -7.31 -1.53
C LEU A 163 -12.28 -6.06 -1.84
N TYR A 164 -12.80 -5.09 -2.61
CA TYR A 164 -12.09 -3.85 -2.88
C TYR A 164 -11.93 -3.06 -1.58
N PRO A 165 -10.70 -2.77 -1.13
CA PRO A 165 -10.53 -2.09 0.15
C PRO A 165 -11.05 -0.65 0.12
N ASP A 166 -11.67 -0.22 1.21
CA ASP A 166 -12.16 1.15 1.39
C ASP A 166 -11.01 2.16 1.25
N GLU A 167 -9.82 1.81 1.75
CA GLU A 167 -8.64 2.65 1.64
C GLU A 167 -8.17 2.82 0.18
N CYS A 168 -8.34 1.79 -0.66
CA CYS A 168 -8.07 1.92 -2.10
C CYS A 168 -9.11 2.85 -2.76
N GLY A 169 -10.37 2.79 -2.35
CA GLY A 169 -11.44 3.65 -2.87
C GLY A 169 -11.33 5.11 -2.43
N ALA A 170 -10.71 5.36 -1.27
CA ALA A 170 -10.57 6.70 -0.70
C ALA A 170 -9.24 7.40 -1.07
N TYR A 171 -8.30 6.70 -1.70
CA TYR A 171 -7.05 7.27 -2.18
C TYR A 171 -7.28 8.03 -3.51
N PRO A 172 -6.69 9.22 -3.73
CA PRO A 172 -5.73 9.93 -2.86
C PRO A 172 -6.36 10.87 -1.82
N ASN A 173 -7.68 10.98 -1.77
CA ASN A 173 -8.41 12.03 -1.03
C ASN A 173 -8.03 12.12 0.45
N ARG A 174 -7.87 10.97 1.11
CA ARG A 174 -7.48 10.91 2.53
C ARG A 174 -6.09 11.50 2.78
N ASN A 175 -5.12 11.23 1.89
CA ASN A 175 -3.78 11.81 2.01
C ASN A 175 -3.81 13.32 1.77
N LEU A 176 -4.54 13.76 0.74
CA LEU A 176 -4.68 15.19 0.44
C LEU A 176 -5.34 15.96 1.58
N ALA A 177 -6.36 15.39 2.22
CA ALA A 177 -7.01 16.00 3.38
C ALA A 177 -6.14 16.01 4.64
N LEU A 178 -5.17 15.11 4.74
CA LEU A 178 -4.15 15.10 5.79
C LEU A 178 -2.95 15.99 5.44
N GLU A 179 -2.97 16.68 4.29
CA GLU A 179 -1.85 17.46 3.77
C GLU A 179 -0.57 16.62 3.60
N GLU A 180 -0.75 15.31 3.34
CA GLU A 180 0.33 14.36 3.12
C GLU A 180 0.57 14.15 1.62
N GLU A 181 1.84 14.22 1.21
CA GLU A 181 2.24 14.02 -0.18
C GLU A 181 1.88 12.61 -0.67
N THR A 182 1.14 12.55 -1.76
CA THR A 182 0.69 11.33 -2.42
C THR A 182 1.76 10.75 -3.35
N GLU A 183 1.69 9.45 -3.63
CA GLU A 183 2.51 8.85 -4.70
C GLU A 183 2.19 9.46 -6.07
N CYS A 184 0.97 9.94 -6.27
CA CYS A 184 0.56 10.60 -7.51
C CYS A 184 1.33 11.91 -7.71
N GLU A 185 1.45 12.73 -6.66
CA GLU A 185 2.23 13.97 -6.69
C GLU A 185 3.71 13.70 -6.95
N ARG A 186 4.31 12.69 -6.30
CA ARG A 186 5.71 12.30 -6.56
C ARG A 186 5.95 11.87 -8.00
N VAL A 187 5.04 11.06 -8.54
CA VAL A 187 5.12 10.58 -9.92
C VAL A 187 4.97 11.73 -10.92
N GLU A 188 4.00 12.62 -10.72
CA GLU A 188 3.80 13.80 -11.58
C GLU A 188 5.02 14.71 -11.57
N ALA A 189 5.59 14.94 -10.39
CA ALA A 189 6.79 15.77 -10.25
C ALA A 189 7.98 15.21 -11.03
N ALA A 190 8.13 13.88 -11.10
CA ALA A 190 9.25 13.23 -11.77
C ALA A 190 9.04 13.01 -13.28
N PHE A 191 7.85 12.61 -13.70
CA PHE A 191 7.60 12.16 -15.08
C PHE A 191 6.69 13.10 -15.89
N GLY A 192 6.09 14.12 -15.25
CA GLY A 192 5.09 15.00 -15.87
C GLY A 192 3.74 14.31 -16.12
N GLY A 193 2.73 15.10 -16.52
CA GLY A 193 1.39 14.60 -16.85
C GLY A 193 0.32 15.70 -16.83
N GLU A 194 -0.85 15.42 -17.40
CA GLU A 194 -2.08 16.12 -17.00
C GLU A 194 -2.37 15.73 -15.55
N ARG A 195 -2.79 16.68 -14.70
CA ARG A 195 -2.91 16.46 -13.25
C ARG A 195 -3.77 15.21 -13.01
N LEU A 196 -3.16 14.18 -12.42
CA LEU A 196 -3.82 12.98 -11.88
C LEU A 196 -4.78 13.34 -10.72
N LEU A 197 -4.99 14.62 -10.43
CA LEU A 197 -5.82 15.14 -9.35
C LEU A 197 -7.01 15.99 -9.86
N GLU A 198 -7.28 16.06 -11.17
CA GLU A 198 -8.33 16.95 -11.73
C GLU A 198 -9.78 16.54 -11.40
N ALA A 199 -9.99 15.41 -10.71
CA ALA A 199 -11.30 15.10 -10.16
C ALA A 199 -11.57 15.95 -8.90
N THR A 200 -12.77 16.50 -8.79
CA THR A 200 -13.27 17.05 -7.52
C THR A 200 -13.52 15.90 -6.57
N HIS A 201 -12.86 15.92 -5.42
CA HIS A 201 -12.95 14.88 -4.42
C HIS A 201 -13.77 15.40 -3.23
N ASP A 202 -14.78 14.63 -2.81
CA ASP A 202 -15.55 14.94 -1.62
C ASP A 202 -14.67 14.85 -0.35
N ASP A 203 -15.04 15.59 0.70
CA ASP A 203 -14.42 15.55 2.02
C ASP A 203 -14.31 14.09 2.51
N PRO A 204 -13.14 13.60 2.95
CA PRO A 204 -13.01 12.18 3.29
C PRO A 204 -13.75 11.84 4.58
N ASP A 205 -14.98 11.36 4.42
CA ASP A 205 -15.68 10.61 5.45
C ASP A 205 -14.90 9.33 5.83
N GLY A 206 -15.00 8.96 7.11
CA GLY A 206 -14.53 7.65 7.60
C GLY A 206 -13.03 7.53 7.89
N LEU A 207 -12.30 8.65 8.05
CA LEU A 207 -10.93 8.62 8.58
C LEU A 207 -10.89 7.98 9.98
N LEU A 208 -10.36 6.76 10.07
CA LEU A 208 -10.14 6.06 11.34
C LEU A 208 -8.84 6.56 11.98
N LEU A 209 -8.95 7.65 12.73
CA LEU A 209 -7.84 8.27 13.46
C LEU A 209 -8.00 8.14 14.98
N GLY A 210 -6.87 8.29 15.68
CA GLY A 210 -6.83 8.27 17.14
C GLY A 210 -7.20 6.92 17.75
N PRO A 211 -7.70 6.88 19.00
CA PRO A 211 -7.96 5.63 19.72
C PRO A 211 -8.93 4.66 19.02
N ARG A 212 -9.83 5.18 18.17
CA ARG A 212 -10.77 4.36 17.39
C ARG A 212 -10.09 3.50 16.32
N ALA A 213 -8.89 3.87 15.89
CA ALA A 213 -8.09 3.08 14.95
C ALA A 213 -7.54 1.80 15.59
N ILE A 214 -7.32 1.81 16.92
CA ILE A 214 -6.78 0.67 17.66
C ILE A 214 -7.75 -0.51 17.57
N GLY A 215 -7.26 -1.66 17.14
CA GLY A 215 -8.02 -2.89 16.94
C GLY A 215 -9.00 -2.86 15.75
N ALA A 216 -9.11 -1.73 15.06
CA ALA A 216 -9.89 -1.59 13.82
C ALA A 216 -9.01 -1.60 12.58
N LYS A 217 -7.84 -0.94 12.63
CA LYS A 217 -6.89 -0.80 11.50
C LYS A 217 -5.42 -0.75 11.97
N LEU A 218 -5.20 -0.28 13.19
CA LEU A 218 -3.91 -0.34 13.90
C LEU A 218 -3.98 -1.41 14.98
N PHE A 219 -3.09 -2.40 14.94
CA PHE A 219 -3.12 -3.55 15.82
C PHE A 219 -1.96 -3.54 16.80
N CYS A 220 -2.15 -4.16 17.96
CA CYS A 220 -1.16 -4.17 19.04
C CYS A 220 -0.92 -5.62 19.48
N HIS A 221 0.30 -6.14 19.31
CA HIS A 221 0.60 -7.52 19.68
C HIS A 221 0.49 -7.73 21.20
N PRO A 222 -0.28 -8.72 21.71
CA PRO A 222 -0.49 -8.90 23.15
C PRO A 222 0.74 -9.34 23.93
N ARG A 223 1.66 -10.04 23.26
CA ARG A 223 2.83 -10.66 23.88
C ARG A 223 4.09 -10.31 23.09
N PRO A 224 4.84 -9.28 23.48
CA PRO A 224 6.03 -8.84 22.75
C PRO A 224 7.06 -9.98 22.55
N GLY A 225 7.22 -10.84 23.55
CA GLY A 225 8.18 -11.96 23.51
C GLY A 225 7.92 -12.97 22.38
N ASP A 226 6.68 -13.13 21.92
CA ASP A 226 6.35 -14.03 20.80
C ASP A 226 6.89 -13.53 19.45
N LEU A 227 7.27 -12.25 19.38
CA LEU A 227 7.80 -11.64 18.17
C LEU A 227 9.32 -11.83 18.04
N THR A 228 9.97 -12.52 18.99
CA THR A 228 11.41 -12.79 18.92
C THR A 228 11.77 -13.59 17.66
N GLY A 229 12.76 -13.11 16.92
CA GLY A 229 13.17 -13.56 15.59
C GLY A 229 12.21 -13.19 14.46
N LEU A 230 10.94 -12.88 14.77
CA LEU A 230 9.95 -12.45 13.77
C LEU A 230 10.26 -11.03 13.30
N VAL A 231 10.68 -10.15 14.22
CA VAL A 231 10.91 -8.72 13.93
C VAL A 231 12.10 -8.56 12.99
N ASP A 232 13.19 -9.30 13.22
CA ASP A 232 14.34 -9.33 12.30
C ASP A 232 13.91 -9.76 10.89
N ARG A 233 13.11 -10.84 10.76
CA ARG A 233 12.54 -11.27 9.47
C ARG A 233 11.57 -10.25 8.88
N ALA A 234 10.89 -9.46 9.71
CA ALA A 234 10.03 -8.39 9.23
C ALA A 234 10.86 -7.27 8.60
N ALA A 235 11.96 -6.89 9.24
CA ALA A 235 12.89 -5.88 8.76
C ALA A 235 13.53 -6.27 7.41
N THR A 236 13.93 -7.54 7.24
CA THR A 236 14.51 -8.02 5.97
C THR A 236 13.47 -8.37 4.90
N GLY A 237 12.17 -8.31 5.22
CA GLY A 237 11.09 -8.66 4.30
C GLY A 237 10.88 -10.17 4.10
N ASP A 238 11.45 -11.01 4.95
CA ASP A 238 11.46 -12.48 4.86
C ASP A 238 10.45 -13.17 5.79
N LEU A 239 9.37 -12.48 6.16
CA LEU A 239 8.29 -13.04 6.98
C LEU A 239 7.82 -14.40 6.46
N THR A 240 7.95 -15.42 7.31
CA THR A 240 7.49 -16.77 7.01
C THR A 240 5.97 -16.82 7.04
N ARG A 241 5.42 -17.96 6.61
CA ARG A 241 3.98 -18.23 6.75
C ARG A 241 3.52 -18.18 8.21
N ARG A 242 4.32 -18.74 9.13
CA ARG A 242 3.98 -18.79 10.56
C ARG A 242 3.98 -17.39 11.17
N ASP A 243 4.95 -16.57 10.79
CA ASP A 243 5.04 -15.17 11.23
C ASP A 243 3.81 -14.37 10.79
N ARG A 244 3.41 -14.51 9.52
CA ARG A 244 2.19 -13.86 9.02
C ARG A 244 0.95 -14.40 9.71
N ALA A 245 0.86 -15.70 9.95
CA ALA A 245 -0.28 -16.31 10.64
C ALA A 245 -0.46 -15.74 12.05
N GLU A 246 0.63 -15.53 12.79
CA GLU A 246 0.59 -14.91 14.11
C GLU A 246 0.00 -13.50 14.05
N LEU A 247 0.58 -12.63 13.22
CA LEU A 247 0.19 -11.22 13.15
C LEU A 247 -1.21 -11.01 12.58
N ILE A 248 -1.56 -11.74 11.52
CA ILE A 248 -2.90 -11.68 10.92
C ILE A 248 -3.95 -12.22 11.90
N ALA A 249 -3.62 -13.26 12.68
CA ALA A 249 -4.54 -13.77 13.70
C ALA A 249 -4.80 -12.76 14.80
N VAL A 250 -3.77 -12.06 15.29
CA VAL A 250 -3.93 -10.97 16.27
C VAL A 250 -4.79 -9.84 15.69
N ALA A 251 -4.52 -9.42 14.45
CA ALA A 251 -5.28 -8.35 13.81
C ALA A 251 -6.76 -8.74 13.67
N ALA A 252 -7.04 -9.90 13.06
CA ALA A 252 -8.40 -10.44 12.92
C ALA A 252 -9.11 -10.65 14.27
N ALA A 253 -8.39 -10.90 15.35
CA ALA A 253 -8.96 -11.08 16.69
C ALA A 253 -9.19 -9.78 17.47
N SER A 254 -8.67 -8.65 16.99
CA SER A 254 -8.67 -7.40 17.75
C SER A 254 -10.05 -6.77 17.90
N SER A 255 -10.25 -6.05 19.01
CA SER A 255 -11.50 -5.37 19.33
C SER A 255 -11.33 -3.86 19.23
N SER A 256 -12.08 -3.23 18.33
CA SER A 256 -11.99 -1.79 18.01
C SER A 256 -12.09 -0.90 19.24
N GLY A 257 -11.21 0.11 19.32
CA GLY A 257 -11.09 1.02 20.45
C GLY A 257 -10.41 0.43 21.70
N THR A 258 -9.92 -0.81 21.64
CA THR A 258 -9.33 -1.50 22.79
C THR A 258 -8.11 -2.33 22.39
N LEU A 259 -7.34 -2.77 23.38
CA LEU A 259 -6.22 -3.70 23.19
C LEU A 259 -6.65 -5.18 23.34
N ALA A 260 -7.94 -5.46 23.57
CA ALA A 260 -8.44 -6.81 23.77
C ALA A 260 -8.47 -7.59 22.44
N ILE A 261 -8.17 -8.88 22.52
CA ILE A 261 -8.31 -9.82 21.41
C ILE A 261 -9.25 -10.96 21.79
N SER A 262 -9.92 -11.53 20.81
CA SER A 262 -10.80 -12.69 20.96
C SER A 262 -10.08 -13.99 20.63
N ASP A 263 -9.93 -14.88 21.61
CA ASP A 263 -9.27 -16.18 21.43
C ASP A 263 -9.90 -17.01 20.30
N HIS A 264 -11.24 -17.00 20.22
CA HIS A 264 -11.96 -17.68 19.14
C HIS A 264 -11.55 -17.20 17.75
N HIS A 265 -11.53 -15.88 17.55
CA HIS A 265 -11.17 -15.30 16.25
C HIS A 265 -9.67 -15.45 15.96
N TYR A 266 -8.82 -15.43 16.99
CA TYR A 266 -7.39 -15.67 16.86
C TYR A 266 -7.13 -17.08 16.32
N GLU A 267 -7.66 -18.12 16.97
CA GLU A 267 -7.47 -19.51 16.54
C GLU A 267 -8.07 -19.77 15.15
N TRP A 268 -9.26 -19.22 14.88
CA TRP A 268 -9.88 -19.29 13.56
C TRP A 268 -8.99 -18.67 12.48
N ALA A 269 -8.52 -17.43 12.67
CA ALA A 269 -7.73 -16.72 11.68
C ALA A 269 -6.37 -17.41 11.47
N LYS A 270 -5.71 -17.83 12.56
CA LYS A 270 -4.44 -18.56 12.52
C LYS A 270 -4.56 -19.83 11.70
N THR A 271 -5.61 -20.60 11.93
CA THR A 271 -5.93 -21.82 11.17
C THR A 271 -6.10 -21.48 9.68
N ARG A 272 -6.92 -20.48 9.35
CA ARG A 272 -7.14 -20.06 7.94
C ARG A 272 -5.86 -19.65 7.22
N VAL A 273 -4.96 -18.91 7.87
CA VAL A 273 -3.69 -18.49 7.23
C VAL A 273 -2.76 -19.69 6.99
N LEU A 274 -2.72 -20.63 7.93
CA LEU A 274 -1.89 -21.83 7.81
C LEU A 274 -2.41 -22.79 6.74
N GLU A 275 -3.73 -22.99 6.67
CA GLU A 275 -4.39 -23.89 5.71
C GLU A 275 -4.53 -23.33 4.29
N ALA A 276 -4.57 -22.00 4.12
CA ALA A 276 -4.64 -21.35 2.79
C ALA A 276 -3.43 -21.60 1.87
N ALA A 277 -2.47 -22.43 2.32
CA ALA A 277 -1.26 -22.83 1.61
C ALA A 277 -1.52 -23.59 0.32
N ASP A 278 -2.48 -24.49 0.37
CA ASP A 278 -2.48 -25.65 -0.50
C ASP A 278 -3.66 -25.62 -1.47
N ASP A 279 -4.86 -25.19 -1.05
CA ASP A 279 -6.07 -25.30 -1.88
C ASP A 279 -7.04 -24.09 -1.86
N GLY A 280 -6.71 -22.98 -1.18
CA GLY A 280 -7.68 -21.93 -0.87
C GLY A 280 -7.88 -20.82 -1.89
N SER A 281 -6.85 -20.45 -2.68
CA SER A 281 -6.91 -19.32 -3.62
C SER A 281 -5.74 -19.30 -4.61
N TRP A 282 -5.95 -18.67 -5.78
CA TRP A 282 -4.92 -18.41 -6.80
C TRP A 282 -3.76 -17.51 -6.32
N VAL A 283 -4.00 -16.68 -5.29
CA VAL A 283 -3.07 -15.62 -4.84
C VAL A 283 -1.72 -16.18 -4.41
N GLY A 284 -1.73 -17.21 -3.54
CA GLY A 284 -0.51 -17.80 -3.00
C GLY A 284 0.40 -18.38 -4.09
N PRO A 285 -0.12 -19.28 -4.95
CA PRO A 285 0.60 -19.78 -6.12
C PRO A 285 1.10 -18.66 -7.05
N ALA A 286 0.26 -17.68 -7.37
CA ALA A 286 0.64 -16.58 -8.26
C ALA A 286 1.84 -15.78 -7.72
N ILE A 287 1.84 -15.42 -6.44
CA ILE A 287 2.97 -14.72 -5.82
C ILE A 287 4.26 -15.56 -5.91
N ARG A 288 4.18 -16.87 -5.66
CA ARG A 288 5.35 -17.76 -5.77
C ARG A 288 5.90 -17.78 -7.19
N ASP A 289 5.02 -17.85 -8.19
CA ASP A 289 5.45 -17.90 -9.58
C ASP A 289 6.02 -16.56 -10.05
N TRP A 290 5.47 -15.41 -9.61
CA TRP A 290 6.10 -14.11 -9.84
C TRP A 290 7.54 -14.04 -9.31
N HIS A 291 7.78 -14.48 -8.07
CA HIS A 291 9.14 -14.54 -7.52
C HIS A 291 10.03 -15.54 -8.27
N ARG A 292 9.48 -16.68 -8.70
CA ARG A 292 10.21 -17.66 -9.51
C ARG A 292 10.66 -17.04 -10.83
N HIS A 293 9.76 -16.37 -11.54
CA HIS A 293 10.07 -15.70 -12.80
C HIS A 293 11.11 -14.60 -12.63
N ARG A 294 11.00 -13.76 -11.59
CA ARG A 294 12.02 -12.73 -11.28
C ARG A 294 13.40 -13.33 -10.96
N ARG A 295 13.48 -14.53 -10.39
CA ARG A 295 14.76 -15.20 -10.09
C ARG A 295 15.34 -15.96 -11.28
N ALA A 296 14.47 -16.39 -12.20
CA ALA A 296 14.85 -17.20 -13.35
C ALA A 296 15.25 -16.36 -14.57
N THR A 297 15.17 -15.04 -14.50
CA THR A 297 15.52 -14.16 -15.61
C THR A 297 17.01 -14.21 -15.93
N GLY A 298 17.30 -14.68 -17.14
CA GLY A 298 18.60 -14.63 -17.81
C GLY A 298 18.57 -13.58 -18.92
N GLU A 299 19.04 -13.91 -20.13
CA GLU A 299 19.16 -12.96 -21.25
C GLU A 299 17.82 -12.45 -21.82
N THR A 300 16.70 -13.17 -21.60
CA THR A 300 15.38 -12.76 -22.11
C THR A 300 14.36 -12.60 -20.98
N GLU A 301 13.93 -11.36 -20.80
CA GLU A 301 12.96 -10.94 -19.81
C GLU A 301 11.51 -11.20 -20.32
N PRO A 302 10.63 -11.96 -19.61
CA PRO A 302 9.24 -12.26 -20.05
C PRO A 302 8.25 -11.08 -20.08
N SER A 303 7.55 -10.85 -21.20
CA SER A 303 6.57 -9.75 -21.30
C SER A 303 5.50 -9.74 -20.18
N PRO A 304 4.88 -8.58 -19.87
CA PRO A 304 3.81 -8.47 -18.87
C PRO A 304 2.63 -9.44 -19.07
N ALA A 305 2.40 -9.91 -20.30
CA ALA A 305 1.37 -10.89 -20.64
C ALA A 305 1.54 -12.24 -19.92
N ILE A 306 2.71 -12.53 -19.36
CA ILE A 306 2.91 -13.71 -18.50
C ILE A 306 1.97 -13.72 -17.28
N ALA A 307 1.40 -12.57 -16.92
CA ALA A 307 0.37 -12.45 -15.90
C ALA A 307 -0.88 -13.30 -16.18
N ASP A 308 -1.22 -13.56 -17.44
CA ASP A 308 -2.35 -14.44 -17.77
C ASP A 308 -2.07 -15.87 -17.27
N ALA A 309 -0.88 -16.39 -17.59
CA ALA A 309 -0.45 -17.70 -17.15
C ALA A 309 -0.23 -17.77 -15.63
N ILE A 310 0.21 -16.69 -14.98
CA ILE A 310 0.50 -16.65 -13.53
C ILE A 310 -0.79 -16.48 -12.69
N GLU A 311 -1.73 -15.65 -13.13
CA GLU A 311 -2.85 -15.21 -12.30
C GLU A 311 -4.19 -15.69 -12.87
N VAL A 312 -4.44 -15.39 -14.14
CA VAL A 312 -5.75 -15.56 -14.78
C VAL A 312 -6.11 -17.04 -14.96
N ASP A 313 -5.18 -17.85 -15.46
CA ASP A 313 -5.40 -19.28 -15.67
C ASP A 313 -5.62 -20.04 -14.35
N ARG A 314 -5.25 -19.44 -13.21
CA ARG A 314 -5.50 -19.96 -11.86
C ARG A 314 -6.85 -19.52 -11.27
N GLY A 315 -7.71 -18.86 -12.05
CA GLY A 315 -9.03 -18.44 -11.63
C GLY A 315 -9.10 -17.00 -11.12
N HIS A 316 -8.06 -16.19 -11.35
CA HIS A 316 -8.18 -14.76 -11.13
C HIS A 316 -9.16 -14.14 -12.14
N PRO A 317 -10.10 -13.28 -11.71
CA PRO A 317 -11.01 -12.59 -12.64
C PRO A 317 -10.25 -11.88 -13.77
N ARG A 318 -10.60 -12.18 -15.02
CA ARG A 318 -10.27 -11.29 -16.14
C ARG A 318 -11.09 -10.01 -16.00
N ARG A 319 -10.54 -8.88 -16.43
CA ARG A 319 -11.39 -7.72 -16.75
C ARG A 319 -12.35 -8.14 -17.86
N ARG A 320 -13.59 -7.63 -17.86
CA ARG A 320 -14.46 -7.78 -19.02
C ARG A 320 -13.78 -7.11 -20.21
N ALA A 321 -13.51 -7.88 -21.26
CA ALA A 321 -12.96 -7.35 -22.50
C ALA A 321 -14.00 -6.42 -23.15
N GLY A 322 -13.64 -5.17 -23.45
CA GLY A 322 -14.45 -4.25 -24.25
C GLY A 322 -15.02 -3.00 -23.56
N GLU A 323 -14.72 -2.75 -22.28
CA GLU A 323 -15.19 -1.54 -21.60
C GLU A 323 -14.11 -0.45 -21.68
N PRO A 324 -14.33 0.67 -22.39
CA PRO A 324 -13.33 1.73 -22.52
C PRO A 324 -13.00 2.35 -21.15
N ALA A 325 -11.82 2.96 -21.03
CA ALA A 325 -11.33 3.62 -19.81
C ALA A 325 -12.07 4.93 -19.45
N SER A 326 -13.20 5.21 -20.09
CA SER A 326 -13.94 6.47 -19.97
C SER A 326 -15.41 6.22 -20.29
N ASP A 327 -16.22 6.10 -19.24
CA ASP A 327 -17.63 6.52 -19.24
C ASP A 327 -18.08 6.56 -17.77
N VAL A 328 -17.57 7.56 -17.05
CA VAL A 328 -18.26 8.05 -15.85
C VAL A 328 -19.58 8.61 -16.37
N LYS A 329 -20.62 7.79 -16.39
CA LYS A 329 -21.99 8.31 -16.48
C LYS A 329 -22.18 9.21 -15.28
N PRO A 330 -22.48 10.51 -15.45
CA PRO A 330 -22.89 11.31 -14.32
C PRO A 330 -24.12 10.63 -13.73
N LEU A 331 -24.05 10.30 -12.42
CA LEU A 331 -25.24 9.97 -11.67
C LEU A 331 -26.17 11.17 -11.86
N GLN A 332 -27.21 10.99 -12.67
CA GLN A 332 -28.25 12.00 -12.80
C GLN A 332 -28.79 12.24 -11.39
N SER A 333 -28.53 13.43 -10.89
CA SER A 333 -29.17 14.00 -9.72
C SER A 333 -30.68 13.83 -9.86
N LYS A 334 -31.25 12.84 -9.18
CA LYS A 334 -32.68 12.87 -8.86
C LYS A 334 -32.87 13.88 -7.74
N CYS A 335 -32.79 15.17 -8.10
CA CYS A 335 -33.57 16.20 -7.43
C CYS A 335 -35.04 15.93 -7.75
N GLY A 336 -35.62 14.98 -7.01
CA GLY A 336 -37.06 14.81 -6.90
C GLY A 336 -37.56 15.76 -5.83
N VAL A 337 -37.99 16.94 -6.25
CA VAL A 337 -38.78 17.90 -5.49
C VAL A 337 -39.87 17.18 -4.69
N CYS A 338 -39.75 17.13 -3.37
CA CYS A 338 -40.90 16.90 -2.49
C CYS A 338 -41.58 18.26 -2.30
N ALA A 339 -42.53 18.54 -3.18
CA ALA A 339 -43.54 19.57 -2.97
C ALA A 339 -44.66 18.98 -2.09
N CYS A 340 -44.99 19.70 -1.03
CA CYS A 340 -46.30 19.74 -0.34
C CYS A 340 -46.93 18.39 0.07
N TRP A 341 -46.84 18.05 1.37
CA TRP A 341 -47.92 18.14 2.38
C TRP A 341 -47.46 17.49 3.69
#